data_AF-A0A9E1PQK8-F1
#
_entry.id   AF-A0A9E1PQK8-F1
#
_cell.length_a   1.000
_cell.length_b   1.000
_cell.length_c   1.000
_cell.angle_alpha   90.00
_cell.angle_beta   90.00
_cell.angle_gamma   90.00
#
_symmetry.space_group_name_H-M   'P 1'
#
loop_
_entity.id
_entity.type
_entity.pdbx_description
1 polymer ?
#
loop_
_entity_poly.entity_id
_entity_poly.type
_entity_poly.pdbx_seq_one_letter_code
_entity_poly.pdbx_strand_id
1 'polypeptide(L)'
;MAFSKKFTTRIVIVVILLTGMAFVSGPVHAQQRTLLGVPIKPISGTYLVVKDANVRAKPETKGKRLTSIKNGERVTVVGKSGNWLATTKDGKDFGFIFASVLLPMIDGALDKDYSGTVEMKSHSPCGYTFRFSGKNVIEGEIYEFADYEIQYRCNRKGKPYRFLSPMFMTEVPYKLTPVGVYQISIDILEVDDAYDEIFSTTFLYQRDKNRIIFDSVSNKKLGRPPEVTERKANSIAEALAAAVELAPSSWGDKVWKQISKSLLDGEN
;
A
#
# COMPACT_ATOMS: atom_id res chain seq x y z
N MET A 1 -50.80 -63.94 41.62
CA MET A 1 -50.08 -63.16 42.65
C MET A 1 -49.36 -62.01 41.96
N ALA A 2 -49.90 -60.80 42.10
CA ALA A 2 -49.30 -59.56 41.65
C ALA A 2 -49.01 -58.73 42.90
N PHE A 3 -47.77 -58.26 43.08
CA PHE A 3 -47.46 -57.25 44.09
C PHE A 3 -46.49 -56.23 43.50
N SER A 4 -47.08 -55.08 43.19
CA SER A 4 -46.43 -53.84 42.77
C SER A 4 -45.57 -53.29 43.91
N LYS A 5 -44.27 -53.04 43.65
CA LYS A 5 -43.42 -52.20 44.51
C LYS A 5 -43.19 -50.87 43.81
N LYS A 6 -43.88 -49.84 44.30
CA LYS A 6 -43.65 -48.42 43.96
C LYS A 6 -42.26 -48.02 44.46
N PHE A 7 -41.37 -47.61 43.55
CA PHE A 7 -40.14 -46.91 43.89
C PHE A 7 -40.38 -45.41 43.81
N THR A 8 -40.37 -44.77 44.98
CA THR A 8 -40.52 -43.32 45.13
C THR A 8 -39.14 -42.67 44.92
N THR A 9 -38.92 -42.07 43.75
CA THR A 9 -37.68 -41.33 43.46
C THR A 9 -37.69 -40.02 44.24
N ARG A 10 -36.86 -39.91 45.28
CA ARG A 10 -36.58 -38.63 45.95
C ARG A 10 -35.63 -37.80 45.07
N ILE A 11 -36.12 -36.69 44.54
CA ILE A 11 -35.30 -35.70 43.84
C ILE A 11 -34.52 -34.91 44.90
N VAL A 12 -33.19 -35.09 44.93
CA VAL A 12 -32.28 -34.23 45.71
C VAL A 12 -31.89 -33.06 44.81
N ILE A 13 -32.40 -31.87 45.12
CA ILE A 13 -31.98 -30.63 44.46
C ILE A 13 -30.64 -30.22 45.08
N VAL A 14 -29.55 -30.43 44.34
CA VAL A 14 -28.23 -29.91 44.68
C VAL A 14 -28.14 -28.49 44.15
N VAL A 15 -28.21 -27.50 45.06
CA VAL A 15 -27.96 -26.09 44.73
C VAL A 15 -26.46 -25.90 44.63
N ILE A 16 -25.93 -25.88 43.40
CA ILE A 16 -24.53 -25.52 43.12
C ILE A 16 -24.43 -24.00 43.23
N LEU A 17 -23.90 -23.51 44.34
CA LEU A 17 -23.49 -22.11 44.52
C LEU A 17 -22.30 -21.83 43.59
N LEU A 18 -22.60 -21.36 42.37
CA LEU A 18 -21.63 -20.77 41.46
C LEU A 18 -21.09 -19.47 42.08
N THR A 19 -20.01 -19.57 42.85
CA THR A 19 -19.22 -18.41 43.26
C THR A 19 -18.60 -17.81 42.00
N GLY A 20 -19.21 -16.75 41.48
CA GLY A 20 -18.67 -16.00 40.36
C GLY A 20 -17.29 -15.43 40.72
N MET A 21 -16.24 -15.90 40.05
CA MET A 21 -14.97 -15.17 40.01
C MET A 21 -15.23 -13.87 39.25
N ALA A 22 -15.32 -12.76 39.99
CA ALA A 22 -15.28 -11.44 39.39
C ALA A 22 -13.88 -11.23 38.80
N PHE A 23 -13.77 -11.29 37.47
CA PHE A 23 -12.60 -10.75 36.78
C PHE A 23 -12.59 -9.24 37.03
N VAL A 24 -11.71 -8.79 37.94
CA VAL A 24 -11.43 -7.36 38.10
C VAL A 24 -10.67 -6.93 36.84
N SER A 25 -11.41 -6.43 35.85
CA SER A 25 -10.85 -5.72 34.71
C SER A 25 -10.31 -4.38 35.20
N GLY A 26 -9.09 -4.38 35.72
CA GLY A 26 -8.35 -3.15 35.99
C GLY A 26 -8.15 -2.37 34.68
N PRO A 27 -8.09 -1.02 34.73
CA PRO A 27 -7.81 -0.23 33.55
C PRO A 27 -6.42 -0.62 33.01
N VAL A 28 -6.39 -1.17 31.80
CA VAL A 28 -5.14 -1.33 31.03
C VAL A 28 -4.59 0.08 30.80
N HIS A 29 -3.65 0.51 31.64
CA HIS A 29 -2.90 1.74 31.42
C HIS A 29 -2.09 1.55 30.13
N ALA A 30 -2.56 2.15 29.04
CA ALA A 30 -1.76 2.26 27.82
C ALA A 30 -0.49 3.03 28.19
N GLN A 31 0.63 2.32 28.26
CA GLN A 31 1.92 2.91 28.62
C GLN A 31 2.22 4.05 27.64
N GLN A 32 2.21 5.27 28.16
CA GLN A 32 2.41 6.48 27.35
C GLN A 32 3.83 6.43 26.76
N ARG A 33 3.92 6.27 25.44
CA ARG A 33 5.21 6.22 24.76
C ARG A 33 5.89 7.58 24.88
N THR A 34 7.19 7.55 25.16
CA THR A 34 8.02 8.75 25.25
C THR A 34 9.29 8.59 24.43
N LEU A 35 9.85 9.70 23.97
CA LEU A 35 11.20 9.79 23.41
C LEU A 35 11.92 10.91 24.18
N LEU A 36 13.10 10.62 24.74
CA LEU A 36 13.82 11.59 25.60
C LEU A 36 12.94 12.21 26.71
N GLY A 37 12.03 11.43 27.28
CA GLY A 37 11.09 11.88 28.32
C GLY A 37 9.92 12.74 27.83
N VAL A 38 9.80 13.00 26.52
CA VAL A 38 8.68 13.75 25.94
C VAL A 38 7.60 12.79 25.44
N PRO A 39 6.31 12.99 25.81
CA PRO A 39 5.22 12.19 25.30
C PRO A 39 5.06 12.26 23.77
N ILE A 40 4.80 11.11 23.17
CA ILE A 40 4.62 10.98 21.71
C ILE A 40 3.35 10.20 21.40
N LYS A 41 2.62 10.65 20.37
CA LYS A 41 1.57 9.86 19.74
C LYS A 41 2.22 8.82 18.84
N PRO A 42 1.90 7.51 18.99
CA PRO A 42 2.51 6.48 18.16
C PRO A 42 2.21 6.67 16.67
N ILE A 43 3.27 6.74 15.89
CA ILE A 43 3.33 6.52 14.45
C ILE A 43 4.67 5.86 14.19
N SER A 44 4.78 5.03 13.14
CA SER A 44 6.03 4.33 12.86
C SER A 44 6.28 4.27 11.37
N GLY A 45 7.54 4.36 10.98
CA GLY A 45 7.97 4.16 9.61
C GLY A 45 9.31 4.80 9.31
N THR A 46 9.86 4.45 8.16
CA THR A 46 11.03 5.13 7.60
C THR A 46 10.58 6.42 6.94
N TYR A 47 11.36 7.50 7.12
CA TYR A 47 11.10 8.80 6.50
C TYR A 47 12.35 9.30 5.80
N LEU A 48 12.15 9.95 4.65
CA LEU A 48 13.20 10.64 3.89
C LEU A 48 13.30 12.09 4.34
N VAL A 49 14.52 12.56 4.57
CA VAL A 49 14.81 13.97 4.82
C VAL A 49 14.93 14.69 3.48
N VAL A 50 14.05 15.66 3.22
CA VAL A 50 14.02 16.41 1.95
C VAL A 50 14.64 17.80 2.04
N LYS A 51 15.15 18.15 3.23
CA LYS A 51 15.89 19.40 3.49
C LYS A 51 16.77 19.24 4.72
N ASP A 52 17.98 19.80 4.68
CA ASP A 52 18.86 19.92 5.84
C ASP A 52 18.09 20.45 7.07
N ALA A 53 18.22 19.74 8.19
CA ALA A 53 17.41 19.99 9.38
C ALA A 53 18.20 19.85 10.68
N ASN A 54 17.73 20.54 11.71
CA ASN A 54 18.21 20.38 13.08
C ASN A 54 17.45 19.27 13.79
N VAL A 55 18.18 18.45 14.54
CA VAL A 55 17.63 17.43 15.43
C VAL A 55 17.66 17.99 16.84
N ARG A 56 16.52 17.97 17.53
CA ARG A 56 16.36 18.68 18.81
C ARG A 56 15.97 17.74 19.95
N ALA A 57 16.35 18.11 21.17
CA ALA A 57 16.02 17.36 22.36
C ALA A 57 14.52 17.43 22.74
N LYS A 58 13.84 18.49 22.29
CA LYS A 58 12.42 18.74 22.53
C LYS A 58 11.74 19.18 21.24
N PRO A 59 10.41 18.97 21.09
CA PRO A 59 9.63 19.35 19.91
C PRO A 59 9.35 20.87 19.88
N GLU A 60 10.41 21.69 19.88
CA GLU A 60 10.32 23.14 19.90
C GLU A 60 11.50 23.77 19.15
N THR A 61 11.26 24.86 18.41
CA THR A 61 12.29 25.49 17.55
C THR A 61 13.43 26.14 18.33
N LYS A 62 13.19 26.51 19.60
CA LYS A 62 14.21 27.06 20.51
C LYS A 62 14.90 26.00 21.38
N GLY A 63 14.49 24.74 21.26
CA GLY A 63 14.99 23.65 22.09
C GLY A 63 16.44 23.32 21.76
N LYS A 64 17.17 22.76 22.73
CA LYS A 64 18.58 22.37 22.55
C LYS A 64 18.75 21.54 21.28
N ARG A 65 19.61 22.02 20.37
CA ARG A 65 20.06 21.26 19.21
C ARG A 65 20.97 20.13 19.69
N LEU A 66 20.62 18.90 19.32
CA LEU A 66 21.45 17.73 19.57
C LEU A 66 22.45 17.54 18.43
N THR A 67 21.96 17.62 17.19
CA THR A 67 22.77 17.47 15.96
C THR A 67 22.03 18.06 14.76
N SER A 68 22.47 17.75 13.54
CA SER A 68 21.77 17.99 12.28
C SER A 68 21.69 16.73 11.44
N ILE A 69 20.78 16.72 10.48
CA ILE A 69 20.60 15.69 9.47
C ILE A 69 20.53 16.33 8.09
N LYS A 70 21.11 15.67 7.09
CA LYS A 70 21.24 16.17 5.72
C LYS A 70 20.09 15.73 4.83
N ASN A 71 19.83 16.52 3.80
CA ASN A 71 18.97 16.15 2.69
C ASN A 71 19.41 14.79 2.09
N GLY A 72 18.44 13.93 1.78
CA GLY A 72 18.67 12.57 1.27
C GLY A 72 18.88 11.50 2.35
N GLU A 73 19.11 11.88 3.61
CA GLU A 73 19.24 10.90 4.68
C GLU A 73 17.87 10.29 5.07
N ARG A 74 17.90 9.06 5.61
CA ARG A 74 16.73 8.35 6.13
C ARG A 74 16.76 8.29 7.66
N VAL A 75 15.59 8.35 8.27
CA VAL A 75 15.40 8.17 9.73
C VAL A 75 14.21 7.28 10.00
N THR A 76 14.23 6.62 11.16
CA THR A 76 13.07 5.90 11.67
C THR A 76 12.27 6.85 12.54
N VAL A 77 11.00 7.07 12.21
CA VAL A 77 10.05 7.79 13.07
C VAL A 77 9.37 6.77 13.98
N VAL A 78 9.27 7.09 15.27
CA VAL A 78 8.64 6.25 16.31
C VAL A 78 7.45 6.93 16.99
N GLY A 79 7.20 8.20 16.64
CA GLY A 79 6.02 8.92 17.08
C GLY A 79 6.00 10.37 16.64
N LYS A 80 4.97 11.08 17.07
CA LYS A 80 4.74 12.50 16.77
C LYS A 80 4.38 13.27 18.02
N SER A 81 4.89 14.49 18.15
CA SER A 81 4.52 15.44 19.20
C SER A 81 4.30 16.81 18.56
N GLY A 82 3.04 17.25 18.48
CA GLY A 82 2.68 18.46 17.72
C GLY A 82 3.14 18.37 16.26
N ASN A 83 3.91 19.36 15.80
CA ASN A 83 4.47 19.41 14.44
C ASN A 83 5.86 18.79 14.31
N TRP A 84 6.25 17.94 15.27
CA TRP A 84 7.56 17.31 15.31
C TRP A 84 7.43 15.79 15.27
N LEU A 85 8.34 15.15 14.56
CA LEU A 85 8.48 13.71 14.53
C LEU A 85 9.59 13.29 15.48
N ALA A 86 9.26 12.33 16.34
CA ALA A 86 10.19 11.67 17.24
C ALA A 86 10.93 10.58 16.45
N THR A 87 12.25 10.67 16.42
CA THR A 87 13.08 9.86 15.53
C THR A 87 14.15 9.07 16.27
N THR A 88 14.45 7.91 15.72
CA THR A 88 15.60 7.08 16.05
C THR A 88 16.49 6.92 14.81
N LYS A 89 17.78 6.68 15.06
CA LYS A 89 18.78 6.39 14.03
C LYS A 89 19.69 5.29 14.59
N ASP A 90 19.91 4.25 13.81
CA ASP A 90 20.71 3.07 14.20
C ASP A 90 20.24 2.45 15.54
N GLY A 91 18.92 2.41 15.74
CA GLY A 91 18.28 1.86 16.95
C GLY A 91 18.38 2.74 18.20
N LYS A 92 18.94 3.95 18.12
CA LYS A 92 19.10 4.87 19.25
C LYS A 92 18.23 6.11 19.09
N ASP A 93 17.80 6.68 20.22
CA ASP A 93 17.11 7.97 20.25
C ASP A 93 17.94 9.04 19.54
N PHE A 94 17.39 9.61 18.47
CA PHE A 94 18.05 10.63 17.68
C PHE A 94 17.55 12.03 18.06
N GLY A 95 16.23 12.15 18.25
CA GLY A 95 15.57 13.36 18.76
C GLY A 95 14.35 13.75 17.92
N PHE A 96 13.99 15.02 17.99
CA PHE A 96 12.84 15.59 17.30
C PHE A 96 13.25 16.35 16.05
N ILE A 97 12.63 16.05 14.92
CA ILE A 97 12.78 16.76 13.64
C ILE A 97 11.43 17.36 13.25
N PHE A 98 11.44 18.56 12.68
CA PHE A 98 10.21 19.23 12.27
C PHE A 98 9.53 18.46 11.13
N ALA A 99 8.22 18.24 11.18
CA ALA A 99 7.56 17.31 10.29
C ALA A 99 7.58 17.73 8.81
N SER A 100 7.66 19.03 8.51
CA SER A 100 7.59 19.53 7.13
C SER A 100 8.83 19.24 6.29
N VAL A 101 9.91 18.74 6.88
CA VAL A 101 11.15 18.36 6.16
C VAL A 101 11.31 16.84 6.05
N LEU A 102 10.27 16.08 6.41
CA LEU A 102 10.26 14.63 6.38
C LEU A 102 9.09 14.13 5.53
N LEU A 103 9.38 13.19 4.63
CA LEU A 103 8.37 12.48 3.86
C LEU A 103 8.27 11.02 4.34
N PRO A 104 7.07 10.50 4.61
CA PRO A 104 6.90 9.09 4.94
C PRO A 104 7.30 8.24 3.74
N MET A 105 8.17 7.25 3.97
CA MET A 105 8.53 6.26 2.95
C MET A 105 7.68 5.00 3.08
N ILE A 106 7.56 4.31 1.97
CA ILE A 106 7.19 2.89 1.89
C ILE A 106 8.34 2.12 1.23
N ASP A 107 8.38 0.82 1.45
CA ASP A 107 9.23 -0.08 0.68
C ASP A 107 8.36 -0.92 -0.24
N GLY A 108 8.39 -0.61 -1.53
CA GLY A 108 7.69 -1.34 -2.58
C GLY A 108 8.34 -2.67 -2.97
N ALA A 109 9.48 -3.06 -2.40
CA ALA A 109 10.09 -4.33 -2.76
C ALA A 109 9.15 -5.48 -2.41
N LEU A 110 9.00 -6.43 -3.33
CA LEU A 110 8.27 -7.67 -3.10
C LEU A 110 9.23 -8.84 -3.19
N ASP A 111 9.06 -9.79 -2.28
CA ASP A 111 9.90 -10.99 -2.15
C ASP A 111 9.40 -12.16 -3.01
N LYS A 112 8.23 -12.01 -3.64
CA LYS A 112 7.59 -13.01 -4.48
C LYS A 112 6.74 -12.40 -5.58
N ASP A 113 6.40 -13.24 -6.55
CA ASP A 113 5.45 -12.93 -7.60
C ASP A 113 4.01 -12.99 -7.08
N TYR A 114 3.15 -12.17 -7.65
CA TYR A 114 1.72 -12.14 -7.36
C TYR A 114 0.94 -12.43 -8.63
N SER A 115 -0.07 -13.29 -8.54
CA SER A 115 -0.89 -13.71 -9.68
C SER A 115 -2.36 -13.69 -9.34
N GLY A 116 -3.19 -13.51 -10.36
CA GLY A 116 -4.64 -13.52 -10.22
C GLY A 116 -5.33 -13.49 -11.59
N THR A 117 -6.60 -13.11 -11.59
CA THR A 117 -7.42 -12.99 -12.79
C THR A 117 -8.07 -11.61 -12.82
N VAL A 118 -8.03 -10.99 -13.99
CA VAL A 118 -8.76 -9.77 -14.29
C VAL A 118 -10.08 -10.14 -14.96
N GLU A 119 -11.18 -9.76 -14.31
CA GLU A 119 -12.54 -9.91 -14.84
C GLU A 119 -12.99 -8.61 -15.51
N MET A 120 -13.52 -8.70 -16.73
CA MET A 120 -13.94 -7.54 -17.52
C MET A 120 -15.29 -7.80 -18.17
N LYS A 121 -16.16 -6.78 -18.23
CA LYS A 121 -17.47 -6.90 -18.90
C LYS A 121 -17.36 -6.99 -20.42
N SER A 122 -16.38 -6.31 -21.01
CA SER A 122 -16.24 -6.14 -22.47
C SER A 122 -15.27 -7.13 -23.14
N HIS A 123 -14.46 -7.84 -22.36
CA HIS A 123 -13.39 -8.70 -22.84
C HIS A 123 -13.35 -10.00 -22.04
N SER A 124 -12.82 -11.07 -22.65
CA SER A 124 -12.58 -12.32 -21.93
C SER A 124 -11.61 -12.09 -20.76
N PRO A 125 -11.75 -12.84 -19.66
CA PRO A 125 -10.85 -12.70 -18.51
C PRO A 125 -9.40 -12.92 -18.90
N CYS A 126 -8.50 -12.19 -18.24
CA CYS A 126 -7.07 -12.33 -18.40
C CYS A 126 -6.46 -12.81 -17.09
N GLY A 127 -5.65 -13.87 -17.12
CA GLY A 127 -4.74 -14.14 -16.01
C GLY A 127 -3.65 -13.08 -15.96
N TYR A 128 -3.13 -12.76 -14.79
CA TYR A 128 -1.96 -11.90 -14.65
C TYR A 128 -0.94 -12.51 -13.70
N THR A 129 0.32 -12.14 -13.89
CA THR A 129 1.39 -12.28 -12.90
C THR A 129 2.20 -10.98 -12.92
N PHE A 130 2.50 -10.40 -11.77
CA PHE A 130 3.46 -9.30 -11.68
C PHE A 130 4.59 -9.66 -10.73
N ARG A 131 5.79 -9.19 -11.08
CA ARG A 131 7.04 -9.45 -10.37
C ARG A 131 7.77 -8.13 -10.13
N PHE A 132 8.38 -7.99 -8.96
CA PHE A 132 9.28 -6.89 -8.67
C PHE A 132 10.57 -6.99 -9.51
N SER A 133 10.86 -5.93 -10.26
CA SER A 133 11.98 -5.85 -11.19
C SER A 133 13.19 -5.14 -10.58
N GLY A 134 12.98 -4.20 -9.66
CA GLY A 134 14.05 -3.48 -9.00
C GLY A 134 13.65 -2.13 -8.43
N LYS A 135 14.61 -1.47 -7.78
CA LYS A 135 14.49 -0.06 -7.40
C LYS A 135 15.14 0.79 -8.48
N ASN A 136 14.52 1.89 -8.83
CA ASN A 136 15.08 2.87 -9.73
C ASN A 136 15.08 4.25 -9.08
N VAL A 137 16.10 5.03 -9.40
CA VAL A 137 16.24 6.43 -8.98
C VAL A 137 16.32 7.26 -10.25
N ILE A 138 15.46 8.28 -10.36
CA ILE A 138 15.54 9.21 -11.48
C ILE A 138 16.78 10.09 -11.26
N GLU A 139 17.56 10.32 -12.32
CA GLU A 139 18.74 11.16 -12.24
C GLU A 139 18.40 12.55 -11.69
N GLY A 140 19.12 12.98 -10.66
CA GLY A 140 18.86 14.26 -9.97
C GLY A 140 17.80 14.20 -8.88
N GLU A 141 17.06 13.10 -8.75
CA GLU A 141 16.11 12.88 -7.66
C GLU A 141 16.74 12.10 -6.50
N ILE A 142 16.23 12.37 -5.29
CA ILE A 142 16.71 11.73 -4.05
C ILE A 142 15.77 10.63 -3.55
N TYR A 143 14.74 10.29 -4.32
CA TYR A 143 13.73 9.30 -3.97
C TYR A 143 13.64 8.19 -5.01
N GLU A 144 13.27 7.02 -4.51
CA GLU A 144 13.22 5.77 -5.25
C GLU A 144 11.82 5.49 -5.80
N PHE A 145 11.81 4.70 -6.87
CA PHE A 145 10.65 4.05 -7.46
C PHE A 145 10.85 2.55 -7.34
N ALA A 146 9.77 1.83 -7.07
CA ALA A 146 9.74 0.38 -7.16
C ALA A 146 9.12 -0.01 -8.50
N ASP A 147 9.86 -0.77 -9.29
CA ASP A 147 9.45 -1.17 -10.62
C ASP A 147 9.08 -2.64 -10.66
N TYR A 148 8.10 -2.96 -11.50
CA TYR A 148 7.53 -4.27 -11.66
C TYR A 148 7.27 -4.54 -13.15
N GLU A 149 7.32 -5.81 -13.52
CA GLU A 149 6.86 -6.27 -14.82
C GLU A 149 5.58 -7.08 -14.63
N ILE A 150 4.52 -6.69 -15.35
CA ILE A 150 3.26 -7.42 -15.39
C ILE A 150 3.22 -8.24 -16.69
N GLN A 151 2.92 -9.53 -16.57
CA GLN A 151 2.54 -10.37 -17.69
C GLN A 151 1.04 -10.67 -17.63
N TYR A 152 0.30 -10.16 -18.60
CA TYR A 152 -1.10 -10.54 -18.82
C TYR A 152 -1.17 -11.73 -19.78
N ARG A 153 -2.06 -12.68 -19.50
CA ARG A 153 -2.36 -13.87 -20.28
C ARG A 153 -3.84 -13.86 -20.61
N CYS A 154 -4.17 -13.48 -21.82
CA CYS A 154 -5.54 -13.24 -22.27
C CYS A 154 -5.95 -14.22 -23.37
N ASN A 155 -7.24 -14.24 -23.70
CA ASN A 155 -7.78 -14.98 -24.84
C ASN A 155 -8.67 -14.06 -25.68
N ARG A 156 -8.55 -14.13 -27.00
CA ARG A 156 -9.46 -13.45 -27.93
C ARG A 156 -9.98 -14.46 -28.95
N LYS A 157 -11.29 -14.72 -28.92
CA LYS A 157 -11.97 -15.64 -29.85
C LYS A 157 -11.31 -17.03 -29.94
N GLY A 158 -10.89 -17.57 -28.80
CA GLY A 158 -10.23 -18.88 -28.70
C GLY A 158 -8.71 -18.85 -28.90
N LYS A 159 -8.13 -17.72 -29.31
CA LYS A 159 -6.68 -17.59 -29.49
C LYS A 159 -6.05 -16.96 -28.23
N PRO A 160 -5.16 -17.69 -27.52
CA PRO A 160 -4.43 -17.12 -26.39
C PRO A 160 -3.39 -16.12 -26.88
N TYR A 161 -3.13 -15.09 -26.09
CA TYR A 161 -2.03 -14.15 -26.30
C TYR A 161 -1.53 -13.63 -24.96
N ARG A 162 -0.30 -13.13 -24.92
CA ARG A 162 0.34 -12.58 -23.73
C ARG A 162 1.05 -11.29 -24.04
N PHE A 163 0.96 -10.31 -23.16
CA PHE A 163 1.70 -9.05 -23.30
C PHE A 163 2.31 -8.64 -21.97
N LEU A 164 3.38 -7.88 -22.06
CA LEU A 164 4.09 -7.30 -20.93
C LEU A 164 3.67 -5.84 -20.75
N SER A 165 3.59 -5.41 -19.51
CA SER A 165 3.26 -4.04 -19.14
C SER A 165 4.13 -3.65 -17.94
N PRO A 166 5.00 -2.64 -18.09
CA PRO A 166 5.72 -2.08 -16.97
C PRO A 166 4.74 -1.46 -15.98
N MET A 167 5.04 -1.61 -14.69
CA MET A 167 4.36 -0.91 -13.62
C MET A 167 5.39 -0.31 -12.68
N PHE A 168 5.14 0.89 -12.18
CA PHE A 168 6.02 1.56 -11.24
C PHE A 168 5.22 2.18 -10.09
N MET A 169 5.86 2.29 -8.94
CA MET A 169 5.30 2.88 -7.72
C MET A 169 6.28 3.86 -7.08
N THR A 170 5.79 5.04 -6.67
CA THR A 170 6.61 6.01 -5.92
C THR A 170 6.81 5.54 -4.47
N GLU A 171 8.03 5.64 -3.93
CA GLU A 171 8.30 5.26 -2.52
C GLU A 171 8.14 6.40 -1.53
N VAL A 172 8.02 7.62 -2.04
CA VAL A 172 7.61 8.82 -1.31
C VAL A 172 6.27 9.31 -1.84
N PRO A 173 5.56 10.19 -1.11
CA PRO A 173 4.29 10.69 -1.58
C PRO A 173 4.46 11.53 -2.84
N TYR A 174 3.62 11.30 -3.85
CA TYR A 174 3.79 11.88 -5.19
C TYR A 174 3.74 13.42 -5.21
N LYS A 175 3.00 14.03 -4.26
CA LYS A 175 2.93 15.49 -4.07
C LYS A 175 4.02 16.05 -3.17
N LEU A 176 4.95 15.23 -2.72
CA LEU A 176 6.01 15.59 -1.76
C LEU A 176 5.44 16.26 -0.50
N THR A 177 4.32 15.72 -0.01
CA THR A 177 3.68 16.17 1.23
C THR A 177 3.80 15.10 2.33
N PRO A 178 3.67 15.45 3.61
CA PRO A 178 3.64 14.46 4.69
C PRO A 178 2.45 13.49 4.65
N VAL A 179 1.51 13.66 3.72
CA VAL A 179 0.35 12.77 3.54
C VAL A 179 0.79 11.58 2.70
N GLY A 180 0.67 10.36 3.23
CA GLY A 180 1.10 9.12 2.58
C GLY A 180 0.22 8.70 1.39
N VAL A 181 0.29 9.45 0.29
CA VAL A 181 -0.34 9.11 -0.99
C VAL A 181 0.72 8.80 -2.03
N TYR A 182 0.77 7.55 -2.48
CA TYR A 182 1.80 7.02 -3.37
C TYR A 182 1.18 6.72 -4.74
N GLN A 183 1.88 7.09 -5.81
CA GLN A 183 1.39 6.87 -7.17
C GLN A 183 1.78 5.47 -7.62
N ILE A 184 0.87 4.77 -8.28
CA ILE A 184 1.11 3.53 -9.02
C ILE A 184 0.69 3.79 -10.46
N SER A 185 1.55 3.49 -11.42
CA SER A 185 1.26 3.69 -12.84
C SER A 185 1.58 2.42 -13.62
N ILE A 186 0.72 2.10 -14.59
CA ILE A 186 0.82 0.91 -15.45
C ILE A 186 0.86 1.39 -16.90
N ASP A 187 1.86 0.95 -17.63
CA ASP A 187 2.20 1.44 -18.96
C ASP A 187 1.93 0.40 -20.05
N ILE A 188 1.36 0.86 -21.16
CA ILE A 188 1.25 0.09 -22.40
C ILE A 188 2.14 0.75 -23.45
N LEU A 189 3.22 0.06 -23.82
CA LEU A 189 4.28 0.59 -24.67
C LEU A 189 3.90 0.62 -26.17
N GLU A 190 2.98 -0.24 -26.62
CA GLU A 190 2.71 -0.46 -28.05
C GLU A 190 1.36 0.13 -28.51
N VAL A 191 1.03 1.34 -28.07
CA VAL A 191 -0.19 2.05 -28.51
C VAL A 191 0.16 3.13 -29.52
N ASP A 192 0.06 2.78 -30.80
CA ASP A 192 0.36 3.68 -31.91
C ASP A 192 -0.80 4.66 -32.15
N ASP A 193 -0.70 5.90 -31.66
CA ASP A 193 -1.62 6.98 -32.05
C ASP A 193 -0.96 8.32 -32.39
N ALA A 194 0.30 8.24 -32.85
CA ALA A 194 1.22 9.31 -33.22
C ALA A 194 2.11 9.78 -32.05
N TYR A 195 3.43 9.61 -32.21
CA TYR A 195 4.55 10.10 -31.39
C TYR A 195 5.06 9.26 -30.20
N ASP A 196 5.23 7.94 -30.34
CA ASP A 196 5.98 7.13 -29.35
C ASP A 196 5.49 7.31 -27.88
N GLU A 197 4.26 7.77 -27.66
CA GLU A 197 3.76 8.12 -26.33
C GLU A 197 3.26 6.86 -25.62
N ILE A 198 3.80 6.62 -24.43
CA ILE A 198 3.37 5.54 -23.55
C ILE A 198 1.94 5.84 -23.05
N PHE A 199 1.03 4.87 -23.24
CA PHE A 199 -0.30 4.97 -22.67
C PHE A 199 -0.29 4.46 -21.22
N SER A 200 -0.45 5.37 -20.27
CA SER A 200 -0.35 5.08 -18.83
C SER A 200 -1.72 5.13 -18.15
N THR A 201 -1.95 4.21 -17.23
CA THR A 201 -3.06 4.23 -16.27
C THR A 201 -2.53 4.47 -14.87
N THR A 202 -3.01 5.50 -14.19
CA THR A 202 -2.49 5.95 -12.90
C THR A 202 -3.49 5.76 -11.78
N PHE A 203 -3.00 5.31 -10.63
CA PHE A 203 -3.72 5.12 -9.39
C PHE A 203 -2.98 5.79 -8.23
N LEU A 204 -3.72 6.12 -7.18
CA LEU A 204 -3.21 6.69 -5.94
C LEU A 204 -3.51 5.75 -4.77
N TYR A 205 -2.46 5.19 -4.18
CA TYR A 205 -2.53 4.41 -2.97
C TYR A 205 -2.48 5.33 -1.73
N GLN A 206 -3.58 5.38 -0.99
CA GLN A 206 -3.71 6.14 0.24
C GLN A 206 -3.46 5.22 1.44
N ARG A 207 -2.20 5.07 1.84
CA ARG A 207 -1.77 4.11 2.87
C ARG A 207 -2.55 4.25 4.17
N ASP A 208 -2.68 5.48 4.68
CA ASP A 208 -3.35 5.74 5.96
C ASP A 208 -4.86 5.46 5.92
N LYS A 209 -5.44 5.33 4.71
CA LYS A 209 -6.86 5.01 4.48
C LYS A 209 -7.06 3.58 3.97
N ASN A 210 -6.00 2.78 3.82
CA ASN A 210 -6.03 1.42 3.32
C ASN A 210 -6.84 1.26 2.02
N ARG A 211 -6.58 2.12 1.05
CA ARG A 211 -7.31 2.10 -0.24
C ARG A 211 -6.46 2.59 -1.40
N ILE A 212 -6.83 2.12 -2.58
CA ILE A 212 -6.34 2.59 -3.86
C ILE A 212 -7.48 3.23 -4.66
N ILE A 213 -7.17 4.32 -5.36
CA ILE A 213 -8.14 5.09 -6.14
C ILE A 213 -7.58 5.28 -7.55
N PHE A 214 -8.40 5.05 -8.57
CA PHE A 214 -8.11 5.43 -9.95
C PHE A 214 -7.97 6.95 -10.05
N ASP A 215 -6.89 7.42 -10.66
CA ASP A 215 -6.63 8.84 -10.87
C ASP A 215 -6.94 9.25 -12.31
N SER A 216 -6.24 8.64 -13.27
CA SER A 216 -6.29 9.09 -14.66
C SER A 216 -5.77 8.06 -15.66
N VAL A 217 -6.01 8.34 -16.94
CA VAL A 217 -5.29 7.75 -18.07
C VAL A 217 -4.57 8.88 -18.81
N SER A 218 -3.38 8.63 -19.37
CA SER A 218 -2.56 9.67 -20.02
C SER A 218 -3.23 10.26 -21.26
N ASN A 219 -3.98 9.45 -22.02
CA ASN A 219 -4.71 9.87 -23.21
C ASN A 219 -6.19 9.47 -23.15
N LYS A 220 -7.07 10.48 -23.03
CA LYS A 220 -8.54 10.28 -22.92
C LYS A 220 -9.21 9.72 -24.17
N LYS A 221 -8.53 9.70 -25.32
CA LYS A 221 -9.03 9.04 -26.53
C LYS A 221 -8.79 7.53 -26.50
N LEU A 222 -7.82 7.09 -25.69
CA LEU A 222 -7.40 5.70 -25.57
C LEU A 222 -7.98 4.99 -24.34
N GLY A 223 -8.52 5.73 -23.37
CA GLY A 223 -9.13 5.16 -22.19
C GLY A 223 -10.12 6.08 -21.50
N ARG A 224 -10.78 5.53 -20.49
CA ARG A 224 -11.78 6.21 -19.67
C ARG A 224 -11.74 5.65 -18.24
N PRO A 225 -12.30 6.34 -17.24
CA PRO A 225 -12.39 5.79 -15.89
C PRO A 225 -13.08 4.41 -15.89
N PRO A 226 -12.57 3.43 -15.13
CA PRO A 226 -13.23 2.15 -14.92
C PRO A 226 -14.52 2.33 -14.12
N GLU A 227 -15.43 1.35 -14.17
CA GLU A 227 -16.67 1.37 -13.38
C GLU A 227 -16.41 1.36 -11.87
N VAL A 228 -15.41 0.59 -11.45
CA VAL A 228 -14.90 0.59 -10.08
C VAL A 228 -13.65 1.46 -10.04
N THR A 229 -13.74 2.61 -9.38
CA THR A 229 -12.63 3.58 -9.27
C THR A 229 -11.91 3.53 -7.93
N GLU A 230 -12.39 2.76 -6.95
CA GLU A 230 -11.77 2.63 -5.64
C GLU A 230 -11.83 1.18 -5.16
N ARG A 231 -10.77 0.70 -4.51
CA ARG A 231 -10.75 -0.57 -3.78
C ARG A 231 -9.98 -0.47 -2.47
N LYS A 232 -10.36 -1.31 -1.51
CA LYS A 232 -9.62 -1.50 -0.27
C LYS A 232 -8.28 -2.18 -0.57
N ALA A 233 -7.22 -1.70 0.07
CA ALA A 233 -5.87 -2.24 -0.04
C ALA A 233 -5.13 -2.03 1.29
N ASN A 234 -4.89 -3.10 2.03
CA ASN A 234 -4.29 -3.08 3.36
C ASN A 234 -2.76 -3.23 3.32
N SER A 235 -2.21 -3.51 2.15
CA SER A 235 -0.78 -3.70 1.94
C SER A 235 -0.38 -3.15 0.57
N ILE A 236 0.94 -3.00 0.36
CA ILE A 236 1.49 -2.58 -0.93
C ILE A 236 1.15 -3.61 -2.01
N ALA A 237 1.32 -4.90 -1.71
CA ALA A 237 0.95 -5.98 -2.62
C ALA A 237 -0.54 -5.96 -3.00
N GLU A 238 -1.45 -5.72 -2.04
CA GLU A 238 -2.88 -5.56 -2.32
C GLU A 238 -3.15 -4.33 -3.20
N ALA A 239 -2.44 -3.22 -2.98
CA ALA A 239 -2.60 -2.01 -3.79
C ALA A 239 -2.15 -2.24 -5.25
N LEU A 240 -0.98 -2.87 -5.44
CA LEU A 240 -0.45 -3.21 -6.76
C LEU A 240 -1.37 -4.19 -7.49
N ALA A 241 -1.80 -5.28 -6.84
CA ALA A 241 -2.75 -6.23 -7.42
C ALA A 241 -4.07 -5.54 -7.81
N ALA A 242 -4.58 -4.66 -6.95
CA ALA A 242 -5.78 -3.91 -7.25
C ALA A 242 -5.62 -2.97 -8.45
N ALA A 243 -4.46 -2.33 -8.63
CA ALA A 243 -4.15 -1.52 -9.82
C ALA A 243 -4.12 -2.39 -11.09
N VAL A 244 -3.40 -3.52 -11.06
CA VAL A 244 -3.27 -4.49 -12.16
C VAL A 244 -4.62 -5.00 -12.63
N GLU A 245 -5.53 -5.24 -11.70
CA GLU A 245 -6.87 -5.73 -12.02
C GLU A 245 -7.86 -4.63 -12.44
N LEU A 246 -7.69 -3.38 -11.98
CA LEU A 246 -8.58 -2.27 -12.37
C LEU A 246 -8.18 -1.66 -13.72
N ALA A 247 -6.87 -1.58 -14.01
CA ALA A 247 -6.36 -0.88 -15.18
C ALA A 247 -6.96 -1.37 -16.51
N PRO A 248 -7.08 -2.69 -16.77
CA PRO A 248 -7.59 -3.19 -18.05
C PRO A 248 -9.01 -2.72 -18.40
N SER A 249 -9.85 -2.49 -17.38
CA SER A 249 -11.21 -1.97 -17.57
C SER A 249 -11.25 -0.49 -17.97
N SER A 250 -10.14 0.23 -17.81
CA SER A 250 -10.00 1.63 -18.21
C SER A 250 -9.55 1.80 -19.66
N TRP A 251 -9.02 0.73 -20.28
CA TRP A 251 -8.45 0.78 -21.63
C TRP A 251 -9.55 0.63 -22.69
N GLY A 252 -9.53 1.52 -23.68
CA GLY A 252 -10.49 1.53 -24.78
C GLY A 252 -10.20 0.46 -25.83
N ASP A 253 -11.18 0.22 -26.70
CA ASP A 253 -11.11 -0.84 -27.72
C ASP A 253 -9.91 -0.69 -28.67
N LYS A 254 -9.45 0.55 -28.92
CA LYS A 254 -8.26 0.81 -29.76
C LYS A 254 -7.00 0.20 -29.14
N VAL A 255 -6.80 0.40 -27.84
CA VAL A 255 -5.68 -0.16 -27.07
C VAL A 255 -5.74 -1.69 -27.12
N TRP A 256 -6.90 -2.26 -26.80
CA TRP A 256 -7.10 -3.72 -26.85
C TRP A 256 -6.87 -4.32 -28.24
N LYS A 257 -7.27 -3.61 -29.29
CA LYS A 257 -7.04 -4.03 -30.67
C LYS A 257 -5.55 -4.04 -31.02
N GLN A 258 -4.77 -3.08 -30.52
CA GLN A 258 -3.32 -3.01 -30.78
C GLN A 258 -2.56 -4.09 -30.02
N ILE A 259 -2.80 -4.22 -28.71
CA ILE A 259 -2.22 -5.27 -27.86
C ILE A 259 -2.47 -6.66 -28.45
N SER A 260 -3.70 -6.94 -28.88
CA SER A 260 -4.01 -8.26 -29.44
C SER A 260 -3.54 -8.46 -30.89
N LYS A 261 -3.09 -7.41 -31.59
CA LYS A 261 -2.58 -7.51 -32.96
C LYS A 261 -1.07 -7.74 -32.98
N SER A 262 -0.29 -6.95 -32.22
CA SER A 262 1.18 -7.03 -32.22
C SER A 262 1.71 -8.42 -31.85
N LEU A 263 0.92 -9.21 -31.11
CA LEU A 263 1.32 -10.52 -30.58
C LEU A 263 0.76 -11.72 -31.33
N LEU A 264 -0.18 -11.51 -32.26
CA LEU A 264 -0.65 -12.57 -33.18
C LEU A 264 0.14 -12.57 -34.50
N ASP A 265 0.80 -11.46 -34.83
CA ASP A 265 1.59 -11.30 -36.04
C ASP A 265 3.08 -11.65 -35.83
N GLY A 266 3.52 -11.89 -34.58
CA GLY A 266 4.90 -12.22 -34.18
C GLY A 266 5.24 -13.71 -34.05
N GLU A 267 4.35 -14.61 -34.49
CA GLU A 267 4.60 -16.06 -34.62
C GLU A 267 4.82 -16.48 -36.10
N ASN A 268 5.62 -15.72 -36.86
CA ASN A 268 6.20 -16.17 -38.13
C ASN A 268 7.71 -16.03 -38.12
#